data_AF-A0AAV5EX43-F1
#
_entry.id   AF-A0AAV5EX43-F1
#
_cell.length_a   1.000
_cell.length_b   1.000
_cell.length_c   1.000
_cell.angle_alpha   90.00
_cell.angle_beta   90.00
_cell.angle_gamma   90.00
#
_symmetry.space_group_name_H-M   'P 1'
#
loop_
_entity.id
_entity.type
_entity.pdbx_description
1 polymer ?
#
loop_
_entity_poly.entity_id
_entity_poly.type
_entity_poly.pdbx_seq_one_letter_code
_entity_poly.pdbx_strand_id
1 'polypeptide(L)'
;MKKIRAVLVDHALANGEADKEPSASVFSKITKFEEELREALPREMEAARVAFENGTAPIGNRIQESRSYPLYRFIRQDLGAVYLTGEKLKSPGEECNKVFLAINQDKIIDPMLDCLKEWDGKPLPIS
;
A
#
# COMPACT_ATOMS: atom_id res chain seq x y z
N MET A 1 3.62 -11.81 14.67
CA MET A 1 3.13 -12.94 15.50
C MET A 1 2.36 -12.52 16.74
N LYS A 2 2.85 -11.61 17.62
CA LYS A 2 2.21 -11.28 18.92
C LYS A 2 0.67 -11.07 18.87
N LYS A 3 0.16 -10.21 17.97
CA LYS A 3 -1.29 -9.98 17.85
C LYS A 3 -2.07 -11.20 17.35
N ILE A 4 -1.53 -11.92 16.37
CA ILE A 4 -2.15 -13.14 15.84
C ILE A 4 -2.24 -14.19 16.96
N ARG A 5 -1.15 -14.38 17.71
CA ARG A 5 -1.14 -15.27 18.88
C ARG A 5 -2.17 -14.85 19.91
N ALA A 6 -2.26 -13.57 20.26
CA ALA A 6 -3.24 -13.08 21.23
C ALA A 6 -4.67 -13.45 20.82
N VAL A 7 -5.04 -13.19 19.56
CA VAL A 7 -6.37 -13.57 19.04
C VAL A 7 -6.62 -15.08 19.15
N LEU A 8 -5.63 -15.91 18.81
CA LEU A 8 -5.76 -17.36 18.90
C LEU A 8 -5.85 -17.87 20.35
N VAL A 9 -5.08 -17.27 21.27
CA VAL A 9 -5.13 -17.58 22.70
C VAL A 9 -6.47 -17.15 23.30
N ASP A 10 -6.93 -15.93 23.03
CA ASP A 10 -8.22 -15.43 23.51
C ASP A 10 -9.37 -16.33 23.01
N HIS A 11 -9.30 -16.76 21.75
CA HIS A 11 -10.29 -17.67 21.18
C HIS A 11 -10.22 -19.07 21.82
N ALA A 12 -9.02 -19.60 22.06
CA ALA A 12 -8.85 -20.87 22.77
C ALA A 12 -9.41 -20.83 24.20
N LEU A 13 -9.16 -19.74 24.93
CA LEU A 13 -9.72 -19.52 26.27
C LEU A 13 -11.25 -19.43 26.26
N ALA A 14 -11.83 -18.82 25.22
CA ALA A 14 -13.28 -18.75 25.05
C ALA A 14 -13.93 -20.09 24.66
N ASN A 15 -13.19 -21.01 24.04
CA ASN A 15 -13.69 -22.32 23.59
C ASN A 15 -13.91 -23.34 24.73
N GLY A 16 -13.38 -23.10 25.93
CA GLY A 16 -13.68 -23.91 27.13
C GLY A 16 -13.41 -25.41 26.95
N GLU A 17 -14.41 -26.26 27.20
CA GLU A 17 -14.29 -27.73 27.12
C GLU A 17 -13.95 -28.24 25.71
N ALA A 18 -14.38 -27.54 24.66
CA ALA A 18 -14.06 -27.94 23.28
C ALA A 18 -12.56 -27.81 22.98
N ASP A 19 -11.83 -26.96 23.71
CA ASP A 19 -10.38 -26.80 23.56
C ASP A 19 -9.57 -27.89 24.28
N LYS A 20 -10.23 -28.74 25.09
CA LYS A 20 -9.59 -29.89 25.76
C LYS A 20 -9.49 -31.12 24.88
N GLU A 21 -10.32 -31.21 23.84
CA GLU A 21 -10.25 -32.29 22.85
C GLU A 21 -9.09 -32.01 21.88
N PRO A 22 -8.06 -32.86 21.76
CA PRO A 22 -6.86 -32.56 20.98
C PRO A 22 -7.14 -32.24 19.49
N SER A 23 -8.17 -32.86 18.90
CA SER A 23 -8.55 -32.59 17.50
C SER A 23 -9.22 -31.22 17.32
N ALA A 24 -9.87 -30.70 18.36
CA ALA A 24 -10.59 -29.41 18.34
C ALA A 24 -9.78 -28.26 18.99
N SER A 25 -8.76 -28.57 19.79
CA SER A 25 -7.94 -27.61 20.51
C SER A 25 -7.23 -26.63 19.57
N VAL A 26 -7.61 -25.36 19.69
CA VAL A 26 -6.98 -24.21 19.06
C VAL A 26 -5.63 -23.97 19.71
N PHE A 27 -5.54 -24.04 21.04
CA PHE A 27 -4.29 -23.79 21.78
C PHE A 27 -3.15 -24.70 21.31
N SER A 28 -3.43 -25.99 21.12
CA SER A 28 -2.43 -26.97 20.66
C SER A 28 -1.92 -26.70 19.24
N LYS A 29 -2.71 -26.02 18.38
CA LYS A 29 -2.39 -25.74 16.98
C LYS A 29 -1.60 -24.44 16.79
N ILE A 30 -1.55 -23.57 17.80
CA ILE A 30 -0.93 -22.25 17.70
C ILE A 30 0.53 -22.37 17.24
N THR A 31 1.34 -23.19 17.90
CA THR A 31 2.78 -23.32 17.58
C THR A 31 3.01 -23.74 16.14
N LYS A 32 2.30 -24.79 15.68
CA LYS A 32 2.40 -25.28 14.30
C LYS A 32 1.96 -24.21 13.29
N PHE A 33 0.84 -23.53 13.54
CA PHE A 33 0.39 -22.43 12.70
C PHE A 33 1.44 -21.32 12.60
N GLU A 34 2.09 -20.97 13.72
CA GLU A 34 3.13 -19.94 13.71
C GLU A 34 4.39 -20.36 12.96
N GLU A 35 4.77 -21.63 13.01
CA GLU A 35 5.89 -22.19 12.26
C GLU A 35 5.61 -22.13 10.75
N GLU A 36 4.45 -22.64 10.32
CA GLU A 36 4.03 -22.58 8.92
C GLU A 36 3.94 -21.14 8.40
N LEU A 37 3.39 -20.22 9.20
CA LEU A 37 3.30 -18.81 8.82
C LEU A 37 4.68 -18.15 8.75
N ARG A 38 5.60 -18.50 9.65
CA ARG A 38 6.97 -17.94 9.66
C ARG A 38 7.76 -18.40 8.44
N GLU A 39 7.50 -19.61 7.94
CA GLU A 39 8.11 -20.12 6.71
C GLU A 39 7.53 -19.45 5.47
N ALA A 40 6.20 -19.39 5.35
CA ALA A 40 5.55 -18.90 4.13
C ALA A 40 5.54 -17.37 3.99
N LEU A 41 5.23 -16.65 5.08
CA LEU A 41 4.91 -15.22 5.01
C LEU A 41 6.03 -14.33 4.45
N PRO A 42 7.33 -14.50 4.81
CA PRO A 42 8.39 -13.66 4.25
C PRO A 42 8.50 -13.77 2.73
N ARG A 43 8.34 -15.00 2.20
CA ARG A 43 8.38 -15.25 0.76
C ARG A 43 7.21 -14.60 0.04
N GLU A 44 5.99 -14.74 0.57
CA GLU A 44 4.80 -14.12 -0.03
C GLU A 44 4.86 -12.58 0.03
N MET A 45 5.39 -12.02 1.12
CA MET A 45 5.60 -10.56 1.24
C MET A 45 6.58 -10.04 0.20
N GLU A 46 7.69 -10.76 -0.01
CA GLU A 46 8.69 -10.38 -1.01
C GLU A 46 8.13 -10.52 -2.43
N ALA A 47 7.40 -11.60 -2.73
CA ALA A 47 6.73 -11.76 -4.02
C ALA A 47 5.74 -10.62 -4.30
N ALA A 48 4.98 -10.19 -3.30
CA ALA A 48 4.08 -9.03 -3.42
C ALA A 48 4.83 -7.72 -3.66
N ARG A 49 5.98 -7.50 -2.98
CA ARG A 49 6.85 -6.34 -3.19
C ARG A 49 7.39 -6.30 -4.62
N VAL A 50 7.89 -7.43 -5.12
CA VAL A 50 8.40 -7.57 -6.50
C VAL A 50 7.29 -7.33 -7.53
N ALA A 51 6.09 -7.87 -7.31
CA ALA A 51 4.95 -7.63 -8.19
C ALA A 51 4.57 -6.13 -8.25
N PHE A 52 4.65 -5.43 -7.11
CA PHE A 52 4.46 -3.98 -7.07
C PHE A 52 5.52 -3.24 -7.88
N GLU A 53 6.80 -3.57 -7.71
CA GLU A 53 7.91 -2.91 -8.42
C GLU A 53 7.88 -3.14 -9.93
N ASN A 54 7.43 -4.32 -10.36
CA ASN A 54 7.28 -4.66 -11.78
C ASN A 54 5.97 -4.12 -12.40
N GLY A 55 5.11 -3.45 -11.62
CA GLY A 55 3.83 -2.93 -12.11
C GLY A 55 2.78 -4.01 -12.38
N THR A 56 2.95 -5.21 -11.82
CA THR A 56 2.06 -6.36 -11.97
C THR A 56 1.34 -6.72 -10.66
N ALA A 57 1.20 -5.74 -9.76
CA ALA A 57 0.48 -5.94 -8.50
C ALA A 57 -0.97 -6.37 -8.77
N PRO A 58 -1.52 -7.35 -8.04
CA PRO A 58 -2.89 -7.82 -8.24
C PRO A 58 -3.94 -6.76 -7.90
N ILE A 59 -3.58 -5.80 -7.03
CA ILE A 59 -4.41 -4.66 -6.67
C ILE A 59 -3.84 -3.42 -7.36
N GLY A 60 -4.64 -2.82 -8.25
CA GLY A 60 -4.26 -1.63 -8.99
C GLY A 60 -4.01 -0.41 -8.08
N ASN A 61 -3.17 0.51 -8.55
CA ASN A 61 -2.90 1.75 -7.83
C ASN A 61 -4.11 2.69 -7.94
N ARG A 62 -4.84 2.86 -6.82
CA ARG A 62 -6.08 3.65 -6.71
C ARG A 62 -5.94 5.10 -7.18
N ILE A 63 -4.73 5.66 -7.23
CA ILE A 63 -4.52 7.00 -7.77
C ILE A 63 -4.96 7.11 -9.24
N GLN A 64 -4.95 6.02 -10.00
CA GLN A 64 -5.39 6.00 -11.41
C GLN A 64 -6.88 6.29 -11.57
N GLU A 65 -7.69 6.00 -10.55
CA GLU A 65 -9.14 6.21 -10.53
C GLU A 65 -9.52 7.51 -9.79
N SER A 66 -8.53 8.33 -9.41
CA SER A 66 -8.74 9.52 -8.59
C SER A 66 -8.68 10.79 -9.44
N ARG A 67 -9.46 11.82 -9.07
CA ARG A 67 -9.37 13.16 -9.68
C ARG A 67 -7.96 13.77 -9.61
N SER A 68 -7.18 13.40 -8.60
CA SER A 68 -5.78 13.83 -8.43
C SER A 68 -4.77 13.09 -9.32
N TYR A 69 -5.20 12.12 -10.14
CA TYR A 69 -4.32 11.38 -11.04
C TYR A 69 -3.45 12.25 -11.96
N PRO A 70 -3.95 13.36 -12.55
CA PRO A 70 -3.14 14.18 -13.46
C PRO A 70 -1.83 14.66 -12.83
N LEU A 71 -1.84 15.07 -11.56
CA LEU A 71 -0.63 15.48 -10.85
C LEU A 71 0.33 14.31 -10.57
N TYR A 72 -0.21 13.15 -10.15
CA TYR A 72 0.62 11.96 -9.94
C TYR A 72 1.27 11.51 -11.24
N ARG A 73 0.49 11.45 -12.33
CA ARG A 73 0.95 11.09 -13.67
C ARG A 73 2.04 12.05 -14.15
N PHE A 74 1.81 13.35 -14.00
CA PHE A 74 2.80 14.37 -14.38
C PHE A 74 4.14 14.16 -13.69
N ILE A 75 4.14 13.97 -12.37
CA ILE A 75 5.39 13.75 -11.62
C ILE A 75 6.04 12.41 -11.97
N ARG A 76 5.26 11.32 -12.04
CA ARG A 76 5.80 9.95 -12.18
C ARG A 76 6.14 9.56 -13.61
N GLN A 77 5.36 10.01 -14.58
CA GLN A 77 5.50 9.64 -15.98
C GLN A 77 6.16 10.79 -16.77
N ASP A 78 5.55 11.98 -16.76
CA ASP A 78 6.01 13.07 -17.63
C ASP A 78 7.38 13.63 -17.19
N LEU A 79 7.59 13.81 -15.88
CA LEU A 79 8.88 14.21 -15.31
C LEU A 79 9.81 13.03 -15.00
N GLY A 80 9.31 11.80 -15.06
CA GLY A 80 10.09 10.59 -14.75
C GLY A 80 10.64 10.57 -13.32
N ALA A 81 9.90 11.11 -12.34
CA ALA A 81 10.33 11.10 -10.96
C ALA A 81 10.05 9.74 -10.30
N VAL A 82 11.10 9.05 -9.84
CA VAL A 82 10.97 7.67 -9.37
C VAL A 82 10.58 7.57 -7.90
N TYR A 83 10.13 6.39 -7.48
CA TYR A 83 9.97 6.05 -6.06
C TYR A 83 11.35 5.93 -5.39
N LEU A 84 11.53 6.61 -4.26
CA LEU A 84 12.78 6.65 -3.53
C LEU A 84 12.87 5.49 -2.54
N THR A 85 14.00 4.81 -2.54
CA THR A 85 14.33 3.71 -1.64
C THR A 85 15.83 3.71 -1.37
N GLY A 86 16.25 3.24 -0.20
CA GLY A 86 17.67 3.08 0.14
C GLY A 86 18.37 1.97 -0.67
N GLU A 87 17.61 1.16 -1.40
CA GLU A 87 18.14 0.13 -2.32
C GLU A 87 18.65 0.72 -3.64
N LYS A 88 18.37 2.00 -3.93
CA LYS A 88 18.77 2.69 -5.16
C LYS A 88 19.63 3.90 -4.83
N LEU A 89 20.43 4.33 -5.81
CA LEU A 89 21.38 5.45 -5.65
C LEU A 89 20.74 6.84 -5.75
N LYS A 90 19.45 6.92 -6.09
CA LYS A 90 18.79 8.18 -6.38
C LYS A 90 18.53 8.98 -5.10
N SER A 91 19.03 10.21 -5.03
CA SER A 91 18.80 11.08 -3.88
C SER A 91 17.44 11.80 -3.95
N PRO A 92 16.86 12.18 -2.80
CA PRO A 92 15.66 13.01 -2.77
C PRO A 92 15.82 14.34 -3.50
N GLY A 93 17.00 14.97 -3.40
CA GLY A 93 17.29 16.26 -4.03
C GLY A 93 17.20 16.21 -5.55
N GLU A 94 17.66 15.13 -6.17
CA GLU A 94 17.55 14.94 -7.63
C GLU A 94 16.08 14.91 -8.09
N GLU A 95 15.21 14.24 -7.34
CA GLU A 95 13.78 14.16 -7.68
C GLU A 95 13.04 15.46 -7.38
N CYS A 96 13.35 16.14 -6.27
CA CYS A 96 12.83 17.48 -5.97
C CYS A 96 13.21 18.49 -7.07
N ASN A 97 14.45 18.45 -7.56
CA ASN A 97 14.93 19.38 -8.58
C ASN A 97 14.15 19.25 -9.90
N LYS A 98 13.77 18.03 -10.31
CA LYS A 98 12.91 17.82 -11.50
C LYS A 98 11.58 18.56 -11.37
N VAL A 99 10.91 18.41 -10.23
CA VAL A 99 9.61 19.05 -9.96
C VAL A 99 9.77 20.57 -9.85
N PHE A 100 10.80 21.04 -9.13
CA PHE A 100 11.08 22.46 -8.96
C PHE A 100 11.32 23.17 -10.31
N LEU A 101 12.14 22.58 -11.18
CA LEU A 101 12.37 23.11 -12.52
C LEU A 101 11.09 23.11 -13.37
N ALA A 102 10.24 22.10 -13.23
CA ALA A 102 8.97 22.05 -13.95
C ALA A 102 7.98 23.13 -13.47
N ILE A 103 7.95 23.42 -12.16
CA ILE A 103 7.16 24.52 -11.59
C ILE A 103 7.66 25.87 -12.14
N ASN A 104 8.98 26.11 -12.16
CA ASN A 104 9.55 27.35 -12.70
C ASN A 104 9.31 27.53 -14.21
N GLN A 105 8.92 26.47 -14.90
CA GLN A 105 8.57 26.48 -16.33
C GLN A 105 7.05 26.43 -16.54
N ASP A 106 6.26 26.66 -15.48
CA ASP A 106 4.79 26.66 -15.47
C ASP A 106 4.15 25.33 -15.91
N LYS A 107 4.92 24.25 -16.04
CA LYS A 107 4.45 22.94 -16.54
C LYS A 107 3.47 22.24 -15.60
N ILE A 108 3.39 22.68 -14.35
CA ILE A 108 2.45 22.12 -13.37
C ILE A 108 1.04 22.68 -13.51
N ILE A 109 0.84 23.80 -14.22
CA ILE A 109 -0.45 24.49 -14.30
C ILE A 109 -1.52 23.57 -14.91
N ASP A 110 -1.28 22.98 -16.08
CA ASP A 110 -2.28 22.13 -16.74
C ASP A 110 -2.63 20.88 -15.91
N PRO A 111 -1.67 20.06 -15.41
CA PRO A 111 -1.99 18.93 -14.54
C PRO A 111 -2.73 19.32 -13.26
N MET A 112 -2.47 20.51 -12.72
CA MET A 112 -3.16 21.02 -11.54
C MET A 112 -4.62 21.35 -11.85
N LEU A 113 -4.88 22.07 -12.95
CA LEU A 113 -6.23 22.43 -13.37
C LEU A 113 -7.04 21.21 -13.85
N ASP A 114 -6.38 20.24 -14.48
CA ASP A 114 -6.98 18.97 -14.88
C ASP A 114 -7.57 18.19 -13.71
N CYS A 115 -7.04 18.36 -12.49
CA CYS A 115 -7.60 17.73 -11.29
C CYS A 115 -9.01 18.24 -10.96
N LEU A 116 -9.35 19.45 -11.42
CA LEU A 116 -10.62 20.13 -11.13
C LEU A 116 -11.52 20.26 -12.35
N LYS A 117 -11.17 19.65 -13.49
CA LYS A 117 -11.91 19.80 -14.75
C LYS A 117 -13.39 19.37 -14.70
N GLU A 118 -13.75 18.52 -13.73
CA GLU A 118 -15.13 18.07 -13.50
C GLU A 118 -15.89 18.93 -12.48
N TRP A 119 -15.23 19.90 -11.85
CA TRP A 119 -15.88 20.76 -10.88
C TRP A 119 -16.76 21.80 -11.58
N ASP A 120 -18.03 21.87 -11.17
CA ASP A 120 -19.03 22.80 -11.71
C ASP A 120 -19.00 24.17 -11.02
N GLY A 121 -18.00 24.43 -10.18
CA GLY A 121 -17.85 25.66 -9.42
C GLY A 121 -18.70 25.72 -8.14
N LYS A 122 -19.42 24.65 -7.77
CA LYS A 122 -20.35 24.64 -6.64
C LYS A 122 -19.93 23.66 -5.55
N PRO A 123 -20.35 23.88 -4.29
CA PRO A 123 -20.27 22.85 -3.27
C PRO A 123 -21.29 21.74 -3.54
N LEU A 124 -21.07 20.58 -2.93
CA LEU A 124 -22.10 19.53 -2.89
C LEU A 124 -23.34 20.02 -2.12
N PRO A 125 -24.55 19.52 -2.45
CA PRO A 125 -25.76 19.85 -1.71
C PRO A 125 -25.63 19.53 -0.22
N ILE A 126 -26.13 20.43 0.62
CA ILE A 126 -26.13 20.32 2.09
C ILE A 126 -27.54 20.15 2.69
N SER A 127 -28.55 20.02 1.83
CA SER A 127 -29.97 19.89 2.19
C SER A 127 -30.41 18.43 2.19
#